data_AF-A0A842SKA6-F1
#
_entry.id   AF-A0A842SKA6-F1
#
_cell.length_a   1.000
_cell.length_b   1.000
_cell.length_c   1.000
_cell.angle_alpha   90.00
_cell.angle_beta   90.00
_cell.angle_gamma   90.00
#
_symmetry.space_group_name_H-M   'P 1'
#
loop_
_entity.id
_entity.type
_entity.pdbx_description
1 polymer ?
#
loop_
_entity_poly.entity_id
_entity_poly.type
_entity_poly.pdbx_seq_one_letter_code
_entity_poly.pdbx_strand_id
1 'polypeptide(L)'
;LQDLTYTLMEETGTLGVRFYSSQRHIAARKTETMSISIEGLEEEVRYKVSKTLDGKVIQVKPEHEDLVRLAEKTGTSLRLLRDFVKKKIEFGDVLGL
;
A
#
# COMPACT_ATOMS: atom_id res chain seq x y z
N LEU A 1 0.46 24.95 7.83
CA LEU A 1 -0.99 24.78 8.08
C LEU A 1 -1.77 25.97 7.53
N GLN A 2 -1.30 27.20 7.76
CA GLN A 2 -1.77 28.38 7.02
C GLN A 2 -1.52 28.23 5.51
N ASP A 3 -0.35 27.76 5.09
CA ASP A 3 -0.02 27.61 3.66
C ASP A 3 -1.03 26.74 2.89
N LEU A 4 -1.34 25.54 3.38
CA LEU A 4 -2.35 24.66 2.76
C LEU A 4 -3.75 25.31 2.73
N THR A 5 -4.09 26.11 3.74
CA THR A 5 -5.39 26.80 3.80
C THR A 5 -5.49 27.86 2.71
N TYR A 6 -4.43 28.66 2.52
CA TYR A 6 -4.38 29.66 1.47
C TYR A 6 -4.32 29.03 0.08
N THR A 7 -3.57 27.94 -0.12
CA THR A 7 -3.57 27.19 -1.38
C THR A 7 -4.98 26.72 -1.74
N LEU A 8 -5.73 26.17 -0.77
CA LEU A 8 -7.12 25.77 -1.02
C LEU A 8 -8.02 26.95 -1.41
N MET A 9 -7.86 28.11 -0.77
CA MET A 9 -8.62 29.32 -1.11
C MET A 9 -8.29 29.84 -2.51
N GLU A 10 -7.02 29.91 -2.85
CA GLU A 10 -6.53 30.38 -4.14
C GLU A 10 -6.97 29.47 -5.29
N GLU A 11 -6.78 28.16 -5.14
CA GLU A 11 -7.04 27.18 -6.20
C GLU A 11 -8.54 26.86 -6.37
N THR A 12 -9.33 26.92 -5.30
CA THR A 12 -10.77 26.56 -5.36
C THR A 12 -11.72 27.75 -5.37
N GLY A 13 -11.21 28.96 -5.07
CA GLY A 13 -12.03 30.18 -4.93
C GLY A 13 -12.90 30.22 -3.66
N THR A 14 -12.73 29.27 -2.73
CA THR A 14 -13.45 29.33 -1.45
C THR A 14 -12.98 30.50 -0.60
N LEU A 15 -13.92 31.17 0.08
CA LEU A 15 -13.64 32.31 0.96
C LEU A 15 -13.20 31.90 2.37
N GLY A 16 -13.29 30.61 2.71
CA GLY A 16 -13.07 30.12 4.07
C GLY A 16 -12.79 28.63 4.11
N VAL A 17 -11.95 28.20 5.06
CA VAL A 17 -11.66 26.79 5.32
C VAL A 17 -11.94 26.50 6.80
N ARG A 18 -12.64 25.39 7.08
CA ARG A 18 -12.88 24.89 8.43
C ARG A 18 -11.90 23.77 8.74
N PHE A 19 -11.21 23.84 9.87
CA PHE A 19 -10.22 22.85 10.30
C PHE A 19 -10.57 22.31 11.68
N TYR A 20 -10.45 20.98 11.84
CA TYR A 20 -10.64 20.28 13.11
C TYR A 20 -9.44 19.36 13.34
N SER A 21 -8.90 19.38 14.56
CA SER A 21 -7.92 18.39 14.98
C SER A 21 -8.62 17.09 15.41
N SER A 22 -8.00 15.96 15.10
CA SER A 22 -8.48 14.64 15.54
C SER A 22 -7.29 13.78 15.97
N GLN A 23 -7.48 13.00 17.03
CA GLN A 23 -6.52 11.99 17.44
C GLN A 23 -6.70 10.72 16.60
N ARG A 24 -5.59 10.12 16.18
CA ARG A 24 -5.60 8.90 15.38
C ARG A 24 -4.68 7.86 16.02
N HIS A 25 -5.21 6.68 16.30
CA HIS A 25 -4.42 5.50 16.63
C HIS A 25 -3.93 4.84 15.35
N ILE A 26 -2.62 4.66 15.23
CA ILE A 26 -1.97 4.14 14.02
C ILE A 26 -1.31 2.82 14.36
N ALA A 27 -1.66 1.75 13.63
CA ALA A 27 -0.97 0.48 13.74
C ALA A 27 0.48 0.60 13.24
N ALA A 28 1.40 -0.11 13.88
CA ALA A 28 2.77 -0.19 13.40
C ALA A 28 2.76 -0.86 12.01
N ARG A 29 3.49 -0.29 11.06
CA ARG A 29 3.58 -0.83 9.70
C ARG A 29 5.03 -0.83 9.22
N LYS A 30 5.39 -1.87 8.49
CA LYS A 30 6.67 -1.98 7.78
C LYS A 30 6.40 -2.29 6.31
N THR A 31 7.22 -1.72 5.44
CA THR A 31 7.27 -2.11 4.04
C THR A 31 8.37 -3.15 3.88
N GLU A 32 8.01 -4.29 3.30
CA GLU A 32 8.91 -5.37 2.93
C GLU A 32 8.82 -5.62 1.43
N THR A 33 9.77 -6.38 0.89
CA THR A 33 9.86 -6.67 -0.54
C THR A 33 9.91 -8.17 -0.72
N MET A 34 9.26 -8.67 -1.77
CA MET A 34 9.40 -10.06 -2.20
C MET A 34 9.64 -10.14 -3.70
N SER A 35 10.44 -11.11 -4.11
CA SER A 35 10.58 -11.47 -5.52
C SER A 35 9.44 -12.40 -5.93
N ILE A 36 8.77 -12.07 -7.03
CA ILE A 36 7.75 -12.91 -7.65
C ILE A 36 8.16 -13.24 -9.08
N SER A 37 7.85 -14.46 -9.50
CA SER A 37 8.00 -14.89 -10.89
C SER A 37 6.62 -15.10 -11.50
N ILE A 38 6.34 -14.40 -12.59
CA ILE A 38 5.10 -14.52 -13.38
C ILE A 38 5.50 -14.62 -14.84
N GLU A 39 5.09 -15.70 -15.50
CA GLU A 39 5.36 -15.92 -16.94
C GLU A 39 6.85 -15.82 -17.32
N GLY A 40 7.75 -16.19 -16.40
CA GLY A 40 9.20 -16.14 -16.61
C GLY A 40 9.82 -14.75 -16.36
N LEU A 41 9.02 -13.73 -16.02
CA LEU A 41 9.49 -12.43 -15.56
C LEU A 41 9.67 -12.44 -14.04
N GLU A 42 10.86 -12.12 -13.57
CA GLU A 42 11.12 -11.88 -12.15
C GLU A 42 11.00 -10.39 -11.82
N GLU A 43 10.16 -10.05 -10.86
CA GLU A 43 9.98 -8.67 -10.39
C GLU A 43 9.92 -8.62 -8.87
N GLU A 44 10.40 -7.51 -8.33
CA GLU A 44 10.22 -7.19 -6.92
C GLU A 44 8.89 -6.46 -6.70
N VAL A 45 8.11 -6.96 -5.74
CA VAL A 45 6.88 -6.33 -5.28
C VAL A 45 7.02 -5.99 -3.81
N ARG A 46 6.77 -4.72 -3.49
CA ARG A 46 6.70 -4.28 -2.11
C ARG A 46 5.33 -4.57 -1.53
N TYR A 47 5.31 -4.86 -0.24
CA TYR A 47 4.08 -5.05 0.50
C TYR A 47 4.18 -4.44 1.91
N LYS A 48 3.05 -3.95 2.40
CA LYS A 48 2.91 -3.37 3.74
C LYS A 48 2.37 -4.43 4.68
N VAL A 49 3.11 -4.67 5.75
CA VAL A 49 2.68 -5.50 6.89
C VAL A 49 2.29 -4.57 8.04
N SER A 50 1.03 -4.62 8.43
CA SER A 50 0.51 -3.91 9.61
C SER A 50 0.46 -4.88 10.79
N LYS A 51 1.05 -4.49 11.93
CA LYS A 51 1.08 -5.29 13.16
C LYS A 51 0.42 -4.53 14.32
N THR A 52 -0.18 -5.27 15.23
CA THR A 52 -0.59 -4.76 16.53
C THR A 52 0.64 -4.47 17.40
N LEU A 53 0.44 -3.82 18.55
CA LEU A 53 1.52 -3.53 19.50
C LEU A 53 2.14 -4.82 20.09
N ASP A 54 1.36 -5.89 20.23
CA ASP A 54 1.77 -7.24 20.64
C ASP A 54 2.41 -8.06 19.49
N GLY A 55 2.59 -7.47 18.31
CA GLY A 55 3.30 -8.08 17.18
C GLY A 55 2.44 -8.95 16.26
N LYS A 56 1.14 -9.09 16.54
CA LYS A 56 0.20 -9.85 15.69
C LYS A 56 -0.03 -9.13 14.36
N VAL A 57 0.12 -9.86 13.25
CA VAL A 57 -0.18 -9.31 11.92
C VAL A 57 -1.68 -9.05 11.78
N ILE A 58 -2.04 -7.80 11.52
CA ILE A 58 -3.42 -7.35 11.28
C ILE A 58 -3.75 -7.49 9.80
N GLN A 59 -2.83 -7.07 8.94
CA GLN A 59 -3.07 -6.97 7.51
C GLN A 59 -1.78 -6.94 6.73
N VAL A 60 -1.77 -7.68 5.61
CA VAL A 60 -0.74 -7.61 4.59
C VAL A 60 -1.37 -7.13 3.28
N LYS A 61 -0.73 -6.15 2.64
CA LYS A 61 -1.20 -5.56 1.38
C LYS A 61 -0.03 -5.29 0.44
N PRO A 62 -0.03 -5.82 -0.81
CA PRO A 62 0.92 -5.39 -1.82
C PRO A 62 0.73 -3.90 -2.17
N GLU A 63 1.81 -3.23 -2.56
CA GLU A 63 1.77 -1.85 -3.04
C GLU A 63 1.04 -1.76 -4.37
N HIS A 64 0.11 -0.81 -4.47
CA HIS A 64 -0.75 -0.67 -5.64
C HIS A 64 0.06 -0.35 -6.90
N GLU A 65 1.03 0.55 -6.81
CA GLU A 65 1.87 0.97 -7.94
C GLU A 65 2.69 -0.19 -8.51
N ASP A 66 3.21 -1.07 -7.64
CA ASP A 66 3.98 -2.23 -8.09
C ASP A 66 3.07 -3.24 -8.83
N LEU A 67 1.84 -3.42 -8.36
CA LEU A 67 0.85 -4.24 -9.06
C LEU A 67 0.42 -3.64 -10.40
N VAL A 68 0.31 -2.31 -10.51
CA VAL A 68 -0.02 -1.63 -11.77
C VAL A 68 1.10 -1.84 -12.78
N ARG A 69 2.36 -1.60 -12.39
CA ARG A 69 3.54 -1.85 -13.23
C ARG A 69 3.58 -3.30 -13.73
N LEU A 70 3.28 -4.25 -12.84
CA LEU A 70 3.26 -5.67 -13.16
C LEU A 70 2.11 -6.03 -14.11
N ALA A 71 0.92 -5.43 -13.92
CA ALA A 71 -0.23 -5.60 -14.80
C ALA A 71 0.06 -5.11 -16.22
N GLU A 72 0.72 -3.96 -16.35
CA GLU A 72 1.13 -3.40 -17.64
C GLU A 72 2.16 -4.29 -18.36
N LYS A 73 3.14 -4.82 -17.62
CA LYS A 73 4.18 -5.71 -18.19
C LYS A 73 3.65 -7.07 -18.63
N THR A 74 2.73 -7.65 -17.86
CA THR A 74 2.24 -9.03 -18.06
C THR A 74 0.91 -9.09 -18.81
N GLY A 75 0.22 -7.96 -19.01
CA GLY A 75 -1.14 -7.94 -19.54
C GLY A 75 -2.18 -8.60 -18.62
N THR A 76 -1.81 -8.96 -17.38
CA THR A 76 -2.71 -9.63 -16.44
C THR A 76 -3.57 -8.61 -15.70
N SER A 77 -4.83 -8.97 -15.43
CA SER A 77 -5.71 -8.09 -14.65
C SER A 77 -5.15 -7.81 -13.24
N LEU A 78 -5.24 -6.55 -12.82
CA LEU A 78 -4.77 -6.08 -11.52
C LEU A 78 -5.39 -6.87 -10.35
N ARG A 79 -6.65 -7.28 -10.49
CA ARG A 79 -7.35 -8.08 -9.47
C ARG A 79 -6.69 -9.44 -9.29
N LEU A 80 -6.42 -10.15 -10.39
CA LEU A 80 -5.78 -11.47 -10.34
C LEU A 80 -4.36 -11.37 -9.79
N LEU A 81 -3.60 -10.36 -10.21
CA LEU A 81 -2.25 -10.11 -9.68
C LEU A 81 -2.27 -9.83 -8.19
N ARG A 82 -3.18 -8.98 -7.72
CA ARG A 82 -3.33 -8.70 -6.29
C ARG A 82 -3.63 -9.97 -5.50
N ASP A 83 -4.56 -10.80 -5.98
CA ASP A 83 -4.97 -12.01 -5.28
C ASP A 83 -3.83 -13.06 -5.30
N PHE A 84 -3.08 -13.17 -6.40
CA PHE A 84 -1.90 -14.02 -6.52
C PHE A 84 -0.78 -13.58 -5.57
N VAL A 85 -0.39 -12.30 -5.61
CA VAL A 85 0.67 -11.75 -4.76
C VAL A 85 0.28 -11.86 -3.30
N LYS A 86 -0.97 -11.54 -2.95
CA LYS A 86 -1.46 -11.69 -1.58
C LYS A 86 -1.31 -13.12 -1.06
N LYS A 87 -1.71 -14.11 -1.85
CA LYS A 87 -1.50 -15.53 -1.49
C LYS A 87 -0.02 -15.84 -1.32
N LYS A 88 0.81 -15.42 -2.26
CA LYS A 88 2.27 -15.62 -2.21
C LYS A 88 2.89 -15.04 -0.93
N ILE A 89 2.45 -13.87 -0.48
CA ILE A 89 2.92 -13.28 0.79
C ILE A 89 2.45 -14.13 1.98
N GLU A 90 1.16 -14.47 2.04
CA GLU A 90 0.61 -15.29 3.13
C GLU A 90 1.26 -16.67 3.23
N PHE A 91 1.62 -17.28 2.10
CA PHE A 91 2.35 -18.56 2.07
C PHE A 91 3.85 -18.41 2.38
N GLY A 92 4.49 -17.30 1.98
CA GLY A 92 5.90 -17.02 2.30
C GLY A 92 6.12 -16.73 3.78
N ASP A 93 5.21 -15.98 4.41
CA ASP A 93 5.21 -15.73 5.85
C ASP A 93 5.08 -17.02 6.69
N VAL A 94 4.44 -18.07 6.15
CA VAL A 94 4.33 -19.38 6.81
C VAL A 94 5.64 -20.17 6.76
N LEU A 95 6.53 -19.86 5.82
CA LEU A 95 7.81 -20.54 5.64
C LEU A 95 9.01 -19.83 6.27
N GLY A 96 8.83 -18.61 6.81
CA GLY A 96 9.84 -17.95 7.65
C GLY A 96 11.24 -17.84 7.01
N LEU A 97 11.30 -17.52 5.72
CA LEU A 97 12.52 -17.12 5.01
C LEU A 97 12.54 -15.60 4.83
#